data_AF-A0A426TDC3-F1
#
_entry.id   AF-A0A426TDC3-F1
#
_cell.length_a   1.000
_cell.length_b   1.000
_cell.length_c   1.000
_cell.angle_alpha   90.00
_cell.angle_beta   90.00
_cell.angle_gamma   90.00
#
_symmetry.space_group_name_H-M   'P 1'
#
loop_
_entity.id
_entity.type
_entity.pdbx_description
1 polymer ?
#
loop_
_entity_poly.entity_id
_entity_poly.type
_entity_poly.pdbx_seq_one_letter_code
_entity_poly.pdbx_strand_id
1 'polypeptide(L)'
;MKKLALLGLGLSFFALSACGNSTASQNDELNIVTTFYPVYEFTKQVVGEEGTVDLLIEAGTEVHDFEPSAKDIALIQEADTFVYENENMETWVPDVLDSIDTEAVGVIKATDGMILLPGGEEEEHDHAEGEEHNHAYDPHVWLSPERSITLVETIRDGLIAQYPDKKAVFEENAAAYIEKLEALHSQYTETLSAAKQKYFVTQHTAFAYLALDYGLHQVSITGVSADQEPTVTRLAELTEYIKTYGIKYIYFEENASSAVAETLAKETGVELDVLDTLESVTTEAMDSGEDYISIMEANLAALEKTTSQAGVEILPEEGAETAQTVYNGYFEDAAVKDRTLSDYAGEWQSVYPYLLDGTLDQVWDYKAKLKGGMTAEEYKAYYDTGYKTDVDQINITDNTMEFVVGDKSYKYTYKYVGYEILTYKKGNRGVRFLFEATDADAGDYKYVQFSDHNIAPVKTGHFHIYFGGESQEKLLEELENWPTYYPVGLTGLEIGQEMLAH
;
A
#
# COMPACT_ATOMS: atom_id res chain seq x y z
N MET A 1 -51.41 59.56 -67.94
CA MET A 1 -51.97 58.41 -68.70
C MET A 1 -50.82 57.81 -69.51
N LYS A 2 -50.43 56.54 -69.43
CA LYS A 2 -50.93 55.29 -68.80
C LYS A 2 -49.71 54.65 -68.05
N LYS A 3 -49.82 53.93 -66.93
CA LYS A 3 -50.08 52.46 -66.81
C LYS A 3 -49.36 51.65 -67.92
N LEU A 4 -48.54 50.61 -67.73
CA LEU A 4 -48.08 49.78 -66.58
C LEU A 4 -46.70 49.15 -67.05
N ALA A 5 -45.85 48.43 -66.30
CA ALA A 5 -45.89 47.82 -64.96
C ALA A 5 -44.46 47.58 -64.35
N LEU A 6 -44.46 46.81 -63.25
CA LEU A 6 -43.42 46.11 -62.45
C LEU A 6 -42.16 45.58 -63.19
N LEU A 7 -40.94 45.82 -62.66
CA LEU A 7 -40.21 45.10 -61.56
C LEU A 7 -39.52 43.81 -62.06
N GLY A 8 -38.27 43.48 -61.70
CA GLY A 8 -37.27 44.22 -60.92
C GLY A 8 -36.16 43.28 -60.45
N LEU A 9 -34.93 43.49 -60.91
CA LEU A 9 -33.74 42.75 -60.45
C LEU A 9 -32.56 43.73 -60.39
N GLY A 10 -31.98 43.91 -59.21
CA GLY A 10 -30.92 44.89 -58.99
C GLY A 10 -30.17 44.59 -57.70
N LEU A 11 -28.99 43.98 -57.85
CA LEU A 11 -28.05 43.68 -56.76
C LEU A 11 -27.77 44.94 -55.91
N SER A 12 -27.97 44.82 -54.59
CA SER A 12 -27.34 45.73 -53.62
C SER A 12 -26.17 45.03 -52.96
N PHE A 13 -24.98 45.51 -53.27
CA PHE A 13 -23.72 45.09 -52.65
C PHE A 13 -23.61 45.77 -51.29
N PHE A 14 -23.83 45.05 -50.19
CA PHE A 14 -23.60 45.55 -48.84
C PHE A 14 -22.38 44.88 -48.23
N ALA A 15 -21.38 45.69 -47.87
CA ALA A 15 -20.25 45.24 -47.09
C ALA A 15 -20.72 44.98 -45.64
N LEU A 16 -20.49 43.76 -45.17
CA LEU A 16 -20.46 43.45 -43.74
C LEU A 16 -19.01 43.17 -43.38
N SER A 17 -18.35 44.17 -42.77
CA SER A 17 -17.18 43.88 -41.95
C SER A 17 -17.66 42.99 -40.82
N ALA A 18 -17.29 41.72 -40.85
CA ALA A 18 -17.45 40.84 -39.71
C ALA A 18 -16.55 41.39 -38.59
N CYS A 19 -17.16 42.08 -37.61
CA CYS A 19 -16.53 42.22 -36.31
C CYS A 19 -16.33 40.80 -35.80
N GLY A 20 -15.07 40.34 -35.79
CA GLY A 20 -14.71 39.14 -35.04
C GLY A 20 -15.10 39.42 -33.61
N ASN A 21 -16.16 38.77 -33.15
CA ASN A 21 -16.55 38.83 -31.76
C ASN A 21 -15.46 38.07 -31.04
N SER A 22 -14.56 38.80 -30.35
CA SER A 22 -13.61 38.19 -29.44
C SER A 22 -14.42 37.48 -28.37
N THR A 23 -14.66 36.18 -28.58
CA THR A 23 -14.92 35.27 -27.48
C THR A 23 -13.74 35.46 -26.55
N ALA A 24 -14.00 36.02 -25.38
CA ALA A 24 -13.06 35.90 -24.29
C ALA A 24 -12.73 34.42 -24.16
N SER A 25 -11.44 34.08 -24.01
CA SER A 25 -11.13 32.81 -23.38
C SER A 25 -11.90 32.81 -22.07
N GLN A 26 -12.75 31.81 -21.86
CA GLN A 26 -12.97 31.41 -20.49
C GLN A 26 -11.62 30.88 -20.00
N ASN A 27 -11.29 31.10 -18.72
CA ASN A 27 -10.14 30.43 -18.14
C ASN A 27 -10.55 28.96 -18.04
N ASP A 28 -10.02 28.14 -18.95
CA ASP A 28 -10.06 26.67 -18.89
C ASP A 28 -8.94 26.18 -17.94
N GLU A 29 -8.83 26.85 -16.79
CA GLU A 29 -7.83 26.67 -15.73
C GLU A 29 -8.46 25.74 -14.69
N LEU A 30 -7.87 24.56 -14.47
CA LEU A 30 -8.46 23.54 -13.60
C LEU A 30 -8.43 23.99 -12.14
N ASN A 31 -9.46 23.65 -11.37
CA ASN A 31 -9.45 23.75 -9.91
C ASN A 31 -9.25 22.36 -9.29
N ILE A 32 -8.09 22.13 -8.67
CA ILE A 32 -7.72 20.82 -8.12
C ILE A 32 -7.48 20.96 -6.61
N VAL A 33 -8.18 20.14 -5.81
CA VAL A 33 -7.99 20.07 -4.36
C VAL A 33 -7.16 18.84 -4.03
N THR A 34 -6.14 19.03 -3.20
CA THR A 34 -5.25 17.99 -2.71
C THR A 34 -5.29 17.96 -1.18
N THR A 35 -5.04 16.79 -0.59
CA THR A 35 -5.14 16.57 0.86
C THR A 35 -3.99 17.24 1.63
N PHE A 36 -2.80 16.65 1.63
CA PHE A 36 -1.63 17.10 2.40
C PHE A 36 -0.38 17.28 1.51
N TYR A 37 0.75 17.68 2.08
CA TYR A 37 1.86 18.29 1.33
C TYR A 37 2.45 17.46 0.17
N PRO A 38 2.74 16.15 0.28
CA PRO A 38 3.30 15.37 -0.81
C PRO A 38 2.32 15.26 -2.00
N VAL A 39 1.03 15.05 -1.70
CA VAL A 39 -0.04 15.00 -2.71
C VAL A 39 -0.18 16.33 -3.44
N TYR A 40 -0.14 17.44 -2.68
CA TYR A 40 -0.10 18.80 -3.22
C TYR A 40 1.09 19.01 -4.16
N GLU A 41 2.31 18.73 -3.70
CA GLU A 41 3.53 19.01 -4.46
C GLU A 41 3.62 18.14 -5.72
N PHE A 42 3.33 16.83 -5.62
CA PHE A 42 3.31 15.93 -6.78
C PHE A 42 2.26 16.36 -7.81
N THR A 43 1.04 16.69 -7.37
CA THR A 43 -0.04 17.16 -8.26
C THR A 43 0.33 18.47 -8.95
N LYS A 44 0.84 19.45 -8.20
CA LYS A 44 1.30 20.74 -8.71
C LYS A 44 2.44 20.61 -9.72
N GLN A 45 3.41 19.72 -9.49
CA GLN A 45 4.50 19.45 -10.43
C GLN A 45 3.99 18.86 -11.75
N VAL A 46 2.89 18.10 -11.76
CA VAL A 46 2.25 17.60 -12.99
C VAL A 46 1.39 18.67 -13.67
N VAL A 47 0.59 19.41 -12.90
CA VAL A 47 -0.40 20.38 -13.41
C VAL A 47 0.28 21.63 -14.00
N GLY A 48 1.32 22.16 -13.35
CA GLY A 48 2.04 23.34 -13.82
C GLY A 48 1.15 24.58 -13.94
N GLU A 49 1.15 25.23 -15.11
CA GLU A 49 0.34 26.44 -15.38
C GLU A 49 -1.09 26.14 -15.87
N GLU A 50 -1.53 24.87 -15.90
CA GLU A 50 -2.85 24.46 -16.45
C GLU A 50 -4.01 24.57 -15.46
N GLY A 51 -3.75 24.88 -14.19
CA GLY A 51 -4.73 24.93 -13.10
C GLY A 51 -4.18 25.43 -11.77
N THR A 52 -5.08 25.75 -10.84
CA THR A 52 -4.78 25.95 -9.42
C THR A 52 -4.81 24.60 -8.70
N VAL A 53 -3.81 24.38 -7.84
CA VAL A 53 -3.76 23.23 -6.92
C VAL A 53 -3.82 23.79 -5.51
N ASP A 54 -4.87 23.44 -4.76
CA ASP A 54 -5.08 23.86 -3.37
C ASP A 54 -4.68 22.74 -2.40
N LEU A 55 -4.00 23.10 -1.32
CA LEU A 55 -3.64 22.22 -0.20
C LEU A 55 -4.75 22.33 0.87
N LEU A 56 -5.44 21.22 1.17
CA LEU A 56 -6.56 21.21 2.11
C LEU A 56 -6.10 21.25 3.57
N ILE A 57 -5.09 20.43 3.90
CA ILE A 57 -4.52 20.29 5.23
C ILE A 57 -3.30 21.20 5.31
N GLU A 58 -3.52 22.43 5.79
CA GLU A 58 -2.46 23.43 5.97
C GLU A 58 -1.52 23.03 7.11
N ALA A 59 -0.23 23.38 6.96
CA ALA A 59 0.83 23.04 7.91
C ALA A 59 0.55 23.48 9.35
N GLY A 60 0.94 22.63 10.31
CA GLY A 60 0.58 22.79 11.72
C GLY A 60 -0.80 22.21 12.08
N THR A 61 -1.40 21.44 11.17
CA THR A 61 -2.52 20.53 11.43
C THR A 61 -1.99 19.11 11.32
N GLU A 62 -2.30 18.25 12.30
CA GLU A 62 -2.01 16.82 12.22
C GLU A 62 -2.80 16.21 11.05
N VAL A 63 -2.14 15.43 10.21
CA VAL A 63 -2.74 14.82 9.00
C VAL A 63 -3.49 13.54 9.36
N HIS A 64 -2.93 12.73 10.25
CA HIS A 64 -3.53 11.45 10.70
C HIS A 64 -4.85 11.66 11.44
N ASP A 65 -4.95 12.72 12.26
CA ASP A 65 -6.14 13.10 13.04
C ASP A 65 -7.08 14.09 12.30
N PHE A 66 -6.85 14.37 11.00
CA PHE A 66 -7.62 15.40 10.30
C PHE A 66 -9.07 14.96 10.01
N GLU A 67 -10.04 15.68 10.57
CA GLU A 67 -11.45 15.60 10.16
C GLU A 67 -11.85 16.79 9.26
N PRO A 68 -12.40 16.56 8.05
CA PRO A 68 -12.81 17.63 7.14
C PRO A 68 -14.04 18.38 7.66
N SER A 69 -13.97 19.71 7.73
CA SER A 69 -15.15 20.49 8.07
C SER A 69 -16.17 20.54 6.92
N ALA A 70 -17.40 20.97 7.20
CA ALA A 70 -18.42 21.19 6.16
C ALA A 70 -18.03 22.25 5.11
N LYS A 71 -17.02 23.11 5.38
CA LYS A 71 -16.43 24.00 4.37
C LYS A 71 -15.49 23.24 3.44
N ASP A 72 -14.76 22.28 3.98
CA ASP A 72 -13.69 21.57 3.28
C ASP A 72 -14.28 20.49 2.37
N ILE A 73 -15.34 19.81 2.83
CA ILE A 73 -16.22 19.00 1.96
C ILE A 73 -16.83 19.84 0.83
N ALA A 74 -17.25 21.08 1.10
CA ALA A 74 -17.77 21.97 0.05
C ALA A 74 -16.68 22.41 -0.94
N LEU A 75 -15.43 22.61 -0.50
CA LEU A 75 -14.30 22.89 -1.36
C LEU A 75 -13.99 21.71 -2.30
N ILE A 76 -14.01 20.48 -1.76
CA ILE A 76 -13.89 19.24 -2.55
C ILE A 76 -15.05 19.12 -3.57
N GLN A 77 -16.29 19.44 -3.18
CA GLN A 77 -17.46 19.44 -4.07
C GLN A 77 -17.42 20.50 -5.19
N GLU A 78 -16.67 21.59 -5.00
CA GLU A 78 -16.52 22.69 -5.96
C GLU A 78 -15.23 22.56 -6.83
N ALA A 79 -14.45 21.50 -6.64
CA ALA A 79 -13.26 21.18 -7.43
C ALA A 79 -13.60 20.44 -8.73
N ASP A 80 -12.76 20.59 -9.76
CA ASP A 80 -12.81 19.74 -10.95
C ASP A 80 -12.18 18.36 -10.65
N THR A 81 -11.10 18.33 -9.85
CA THR A 81 -10.46 17.10 -9.35
C THR A 81 -10.18 17.17 -7.86
N PHE A 82 -10.38 16.06 -7.16
CA PHE A 82 -9.86 15.79 -5.82
C PHE A 82 -8.78 14.69 -5.88
N VAL A 83 -7.62 14.95 -5.27
CA VAL A 83 -6.50 14.00 -5.17
C VAL A 83 -6.18 13.73 -3.69
N TYR A 84 -6.09 12.46 -3.33
CA TYR A 84 -5.68 11.98 -2.00
C TYR A 84 -4.63 10.87 -2.14
N GLU A 85 -3.93 10.55 -1.06
CA GLU A 85 -2.86 9.57 -1.02
C GLU A 85 -3.40 8.14 -0.99
N ASN A 86 -4.13 7.80 0.09
CA ASN A 86 -4.73 6.48 0.31
C ASN A 86 -5.80 6.53 1.42
N GLU A 87 -6.78 5.63 1.36
CA GLU A 87 -7.79 5.44 2.40
C GLU A 87 -7.25 4.92 3.75
N ASN A 88 -5.94 4.62 3.86
CA ASN A 88 -5.23 4.34 5.12
C ASN A 88 -4.43 5.56 5.64
N MET A 89 -4.43 6.69 4.92
CA MET A 89 -3.92 7.98 5.38
C MET A 89 -5.11 8.91 5.67
N GLU A 90 -5.83 9.31 4.61
CA GLU A 90 -6.94 10.25 4.72
C GLU A 90 -8.24 9.48 4.94
N THR A 91 -8.39 8.90 6.13
CA THR A 91 -9.38 7.84 6.37
C THR A 91 -10.83 8.32 6.49
N TRP A 92 -11.01 9.63 6.48
CA TRP A 92 -12.27 10.34 6.24
C TRP A 92 -12.72 10.36 4.76
N VAL A 93 -11.82 10.09 3.80
CA VAL A 93 -12.10 10.19 2.36
C VAL A 93 -13.24 9.26 1.92
N PRO A 94 -13.31 7.97 2.32
CA PRO A 94 -14.44 7.10 1.95
C PRO A 94 -15.81 7.69 2.32
N ASP A 95 -15.96 8.20 3.56
CA ASP A 95 -17.19 8.83 4.03
C ASP A 95 -17.52 10.12 3.26
N VAL A 96 -16.50 10.90 2.88
CA VAL A 96 -16.70 12.07 2.02
C VAL A 96 -17.14 11.64 0.62
N LEU A 97 -16.49 10.66 -0.01
CA LEU A 97 -16.84 10.19 -1.36
C LEU A 97 -18.28 9.62 -1.43
N ASP A 98 -18.74 8.95 -0.38
CA ASP A 98 -20.14 8.48 -0.25
C ASP A 98 -21.16 9.64 -0.07
N SER A 99 -20.69 10.84 0.31
CA SER A 99 -21.52 12.01 0.58
C SER A 99 -21.60 13.03 -0.57
N ILE A 100 -20.72 12.93 -1.57
CA ILE A 100 -20.59 13.89 -2.68
C ILE A 100 -21.03 13.29 -4.03
N ASP A 101 -21.17 14.13 -5.05
CA ASP A 101 -21.44 13.69 -6.43
C ASP A 101 -20.11 13.40 -7.16
N THR A 102 -19.67 12.14 -7.10
CA THR A 102 -18.43 11.68 -7.77
C THR A 102 -18.57 11.52 -9.29
N GLU A 103 -19.74 11.79 -9.89
CA GLU A 103 -19.86 12.03 -11.34
C GLU A 103 -19.50 13.48 -11.71
N ALA A 104 -19.51 14.41 -10.74
CA ALA A 104 -19.22 15.84 -10.94
C ALA A 104 -17.77 16.23 -10.58
N VAL A 105 -17.14 15.53 -9.63
CA VAL A 105 -15.75 15.75 -9.20
C VAL A 105 -14.92 14.54 -9.60
N GLY A 106 -13.85 14.74 -10.38
CA GLY A 106 -12.91 13.69 -10.72
C GLY A 106 -12.09 13.27 -9.49
N VAL A 107 -11.96 11.98 -9.20
CA VAL A 107 -11.21 11.49 -8.03
C VAL A 107 -9.96 10.75 -8.48
N ILE A 108 -8.83 11.00 -7.82
CA ILE A 108 -7.55 10.31 -8.03
C ILE A 108 -7.01 9.87 -6.67
N LYS A 109 -6.74 8.56 -6.53
CA LYS A 109 -5.91 8.03 -5.45
C LYS A 109 -4.47 7.93 -5.93
N ALA A 110 -3.53 8.62 -5.29
CA ALA A 110 -2.12 8.65 -5.72
C ALA A 110 -1.45 7.28 -5.68
N THR A 111 -1.92 6.40 -4.78
CA THR A 111 -1.47 5.01 -4.64
C THR A 111 -2.28 3.98 -5.43
N ASP A 112 -3.16 4.39 -6.35
CA ASP A 112 -3.88 3.41 -7.18
C ASP A 112 -2.91 2.49 -7.94
N GLY A 113 -3.18 1.19 -7.90
CA GLY A 113 -2.28 0.15 -8.40
C GLY A 113 -1.10 -0.25 -7.49
N MET A 114 -0.87 0.42 -6.35
CA MET A 114 0.19 0.07 -5.39
C MET A 114 -0.34 -0.85 -4.28
N ILE A 115 0.44 -1.89 -3.95
CA ILE A 115 0.23 -2.74 -2.77
C ILE A 115 1.02 -2.15 -1.60
N LEU A 116 0.40 -2.07 -0.43
CA LEU A 116 0.97 -1.53 0.82
C LEU A 116 1.50 -2.63 1.75
N LEU A 117 2.38 -2.27 2.69
CA LEU A 117 2.71 -3.08 3.86
C LEU A 117 1.57 -3.03 4.88
N PRO A 118 1.42 -4.06 5.74
CA PRO A 118 0.58 -3.96 6.94
C PRO A 118 1.02 -2.78 7.81
N GLY A 119 0.07 -2.16 8.51
CA GLY A 119 0.39 -1.23 9.59
C GLY A 119 1.26 -1.90 10.65
N GLY A 120 2.03 -1.12 11.40
CA GLY A 120 2.78 -1.65 12.54
C GLY A 120 1.82 -2.20 13.60
N GLU A 121 2.14 -3.36 14.19
CA GLU A 121 1.46 -3.83 15.39
C GLU A 121 1.82 -2.90 16.56
N GLU A 122 1.06 -1.82 16.75
CA GLU A 122 0.98 -1.13 18.03
C GLU A 122 0.19 -2.01 19.01
N GLU A 123 0.90 -2.99 19.60
CA GLU A 123 0.36 -3.89 20.62
C GLU A 123 -0.14 -3.08 21.83
N GLU A 124 -1.47 -3.03 21.98
CA GLU A 124 -2.23 -2.28 23.00
C GLU A 124 -1.70 -2.46 24.44
N HIS A 125 -0.90 -1.56 25.01
CA HIS A 125 -0.58 -1.58 26.44
C HIS A 125 -0.46 -0.21 27.15
N ASP A 126 -1.46 0.67 27.01
CA ASP A 126 -1.94 1.40 28.19
C ASP A 126 -3.44 1.78 28.14
N HIS A 127 -4.10 1.76 29.30
CA HIS A 127 -5.53 2.07 29.41
C HIS A 127 -5.78 3.58 29.54
N ALA A 128 -5.78 4.29 28.40
CA ALA A 128 -6.34 5.64 28.28
C ALA A 128 -7.42 5.65 27.18
N GLU A 129 -8.59 6.22 27.45
CA GLU A 129 -9.65 6.36 26.43
C GLU A 129 -9.31 7.52 25.48
N GLY A 130 -8.60 7.20 24.40
CA GLY A 130 -8.56 7.91 23.13
C GLY A 130 -8.81 6.89 22.02
N GLU A 131 -9.57 7.23 20.99
CA GLU A 131 -9.70 6.38 19.81
C GLU A 131 -8.54 6.70 18.87
N GLU A 132 -7.45 5.92 18.97
CA GLU A 132 -6.36 5.99 17.99
C GLU A 132 -6.82 5.36 16.67
N HIS A 133 -6.60 6.10 15.57
CA HIS A 133 -7.06 5.76 14.24
C HIS A 133 -6.26 4.59 13.65
N ASN A 134 -6.62 3.37 14.03
CA ASN A 134 -5.90 2.16 13.63
C ASN A 134 -6.21 1.79 12.17
N HIS A 135 -5.20 1.80 11.30
CA HIS A 135 -5.33 1.55 9.86
C HIS A 135 -4.67 0.23 9.48
N ALA A 136 -5.28 -0.49 8.53
CA ALA A 136 -4.86 -1.86 8.20
C ALA A 136 -3.47 -1.90 7.52
N TYR A 137 -3.10 -0.82 6.84
CA TYR A 137 -1.89 -0.73 6.04
C TYR A 137 -1.13 0.56 6.30
N ASP A 138 0.19 0.50 6.19
CA ASP A 138 1.09 1.66 6.33
C ASP A 138 0.96 2.57 5.08
N PRO A 139 0.56 3.85 5.21
CA PRO A 139 0.40 4.74 4.06
C PRO A 139 1.70 5.39 3.56
N HIS A 140 2.81 5.35 4.30
CA HIS A 140 3.93 6.29 4.13
C HIS A 140 4.87 6.04 2.92
N VAL A 141 4.32 5.62 1.78
CA VAL A 141 5.07 5.22 0.58
C VAL A 141 5.85 6.37 -0.05
N TRP A 142 5.40 7.62 0.09
CA TRP A 142 6.06 8.82 -0.46
C TRP A 142 7.44 9.09 0.16
N LEU A 143 7.78 8.44 1.29
CA LEU A 143 9.12 8.50 1.89
C LEU A 143 10.14 7.59 1.18
N SER A 144 9.74 6.82 0.18
CA SER A 144 10.66 6.18 -0.76
C SER A 144 10.66 6.93 -2.11
N PRO A 145 11.80 7.54 -2.52
CA PRO A 145 11.90 8.17 -3.84
C PRO A 145 11.64 7.22 -5.03
N GLU A 146 11.77 5.90 -4.86
CA GLU A 146 11.38 4.90 -5.87
C GLU A 146 9.87 4.91 -6.07
N ARG A 147 9.10 4.98 -4.98
CA ARG A 147 7.63 4.95 -4.98
C ARG A 147 7.02 6.28 -5.36
N SER A 148 7.64 7.39 -4.96
CA SER A 148 7.20 8.74 -5.36
C SER A 148 7.20 8.96 -6.87
N ILE A 149 8.04 8.24 -7.62
CA ILE A 149 7.95 8.18 -9.08
C ILE A 149 6.57 7.63 -9.48
N THR A 150 6.21 6.45 -8.97
CA THR A 150 4.91 5.80 -9.21
C THR A 150 3.74 6.70 -8.80
N LEU A 151 3.80 7.41 -7.67
CA LEU A 151 2.74 8.35 -7.25
C LEU A 151 2.54 9.46 -8.30
N VAL A 152 3.63 10.05 -8.79
CA VAL A 152 3.60 11.07 -9.85
C VAL A 152 3.08 10.49 -11.17
N GLU A 153 3.41 9.24 -11.51
CA GLU A 153 2.88 8.54 -12.69
C GLU A 153 1.37 8.29 -12.58
N THR A 154 0.88 7.83 -11.43
CA THR A 154 -0.55 7.60 -11.16
C THR A 154 -1.34 8.90 -11.20
N ILE A 155 -0.82 9.98 -10.59
CA ILE A 155 -1.44 11.32 -10.65
C ILE A 155 -1.48 11.84 -12.10
N ARG A 156 -0.37 11.72 -12.84
CA ARG A 156 -0.30 12.04 -14.28
C ARG A 156 -1.36 11.29 -15.08
N ASP A 157 -1.46 9.97 -14.90
CA ASP A 157 -2.34 9.14 -15.72
C ASP A 157 -3.83 9.34 -15.36
N GLY A 158 -4.14 9.60 -14.08
CA GLY A 158 -5.45 10.04 -13.63
C GLY A 158 -5.87 11.38 -14.23
N LEU A 159 -4.98 12.38 -14.20
CA LEU A 159 -5.23 13.70 -14.82
C LEU A 159 -5.35 13.61 -16.35
N ILE A 160 -4.58 12.75 -17.01
CA ILE A 160 -4.71 12.47 -18.46
C ILE A 160 -6.06 11.82 -18.80
N ALA A 161 -6.55 10.92 -17.93
CA ALA A 161 -7.84 10.26 -18.13
C ALA A 161 -9.02 11.24 -18.01
N GLN A 162 -8.91 12.22 -17.11
CA GLN A 162 -9.92 13.28 -16.90
C GLN A 162 -9.82 14.40 -17.96
N TYR A 163 -8.62 14.85 -18.31
CA TYR A 163 -8.36 15.99 -19.22
C TYR A 163 -7.44 15.60 -20.40
N PRO A 164 -7.94 14.79 -21.36
CA PRO A 164 -7.13 14.23 -22.45
C PRO A 164 -6.61 15.28 -23.45
N ASP A 165 -7.12 16.51 -23.43
CA ASP A 165 -6.64 17.65 -24.21
C ASP A 165 -5.38 18.31 -23.62
N LYS A 166 -5.24 18.29 -22.29
CA LYS A 166 -4.04 18.76 -21.54
C LYS A 166 -2.91 17.72 -21.47
N LYS A 167 -3.17 16.48 -21.91
CA LYS A 167 -2.26 15.32 -21.83
C LYS A 167 -0.79 15.62 -22.11
N ALA A 168 -0.48 16.34 -23.19
CA ALA A 168 0.91 16.59 -23.58
C ALA A 168 1.69 17.44 -22.57
N VAL A 169 1.00 18.36 -21.87
CA VAL A 169 1.59 19.19 -20.81
C VAL A 169 1.83 18.35 -19.56
N PHE A 170 0.86 17.50 -19.16
CA PHE A 170 1.03 16.59 -18.03
C PHE A 170 2.15 15.57 -18.27
N GLU A 171 2.29 15.02 -19.49
CA GLU A 171 3.41 14.13 -19.85
C GLU A 171 4.77 14.85 -19.78
N GLU A 172 4.87 16.10 -20.27
CA GLU A 172 6.11 16.89 -20.23
C GLU A 172 6.51 17.27 -18.80
N ASN A 173 5.55 17.78 -18.02
CA ASN A 173 5.73 18.20 -16.64
C ASN A 173 6.09 17.03 -15.72
N ALA A 174 5.34 15.92 -15.79
CA ALA A 174 5.61 14.72 -15.00
C ALA A 174 6.99 14.15 -15.32
N ALA A 175 7.37 14.05 -16.61
CA ALA A 175 8.70 13.57 -16.99
C ALA A 175 9.84 14.45 -16.43
N ALA A 176 9.67 15.78 -16.43
CA ALA A 176 10.65 16.71 -15.88
C ALA A 176 10.78 16.63 -14.34
N TYR A 177 9.71 16.25 -13.62
CA TYR A 177 9.77 16.01 -12.18
C TYR A 177 10.30 14.61 -11.84
N ILE A 178 9.91 13.58 -12.62
CA ILE A 178 10.43 12.22 -12.50
C ILE A 178 11.95 12.18 -12.70
N GLU A 179 12.53 12.95 -13.63
CA GLU A 179 14.00 13.05 -13.76
C GLU A 179 14.70 13.51 -12.46
N LYS A 180 14.05 14.37 -11.66
CA LYS A 180 14.56 14.77 -10.33
C LYS A 180 14.41 13.64 -9.30
N LEU A 181 13.28 12.93 -9.31
CA LEU A 181 13.03 11.81 -8.42
C LEU A 181 13.96 10.61 -8.72
N GLU A 182 14.23 10.31 -9.99
CA GLU A 182 15.22 9.32 -10.42
C GLU A 182 16.64 9.68 -9.94
N ALA A 183 17.00 10.97 -9.99
CA ALA A 183 18.27 11.46 -9.45
C ALA A 183 18.33 11.30 -7.92
N LEU A 184 17.26 11.64 -7.20
CA LEU A 184 17.14 11.48 -5.74
C LEU A 184 17.20 10.00 -5.33
N HIS A 185 16.44 9.13 -6.00
CA HIS A 185 16.50 7.66 -5.83
C HIS A 185 17.91 7.13 -6.06
N SER A 186 18.62 7.62 -7.08
CA SER A 186 20.02 7.26 -7.35
C SER A 186 20.96 7.70 -6.21
N GLN A 187 20.77 8.90 -5.64
CA GLN A 187 21.54 9.37 -4.48
C GLN A 187 21.30 8.49 -3.24
N TYR A 188 20.05 8.15 -2.95
CA TYR A 188 19.67 7.24 -1.86
C TYR A 188 20.31 5.86 -2.05
N THR A 189 20.20 5.29 -3.24
CA THR A 189 20.75 3.96 -3.57
C THR A 189 22.29 3.93 -3.43
N GLU A 190 23.01 4.92 -3.98
CA GLU A 190 24.47 4.97 -3.88
C GLU A 190 24.91 5.11 -2.42
N THR A 191 24.29 6.02 -1.67
CA THR A 191 24.67 6.33 -0.27
C THR A 191 24.36 5.18 0.67
N LEU A 192 23.13 4.64 0.62
CA LEU A 192 22.65 3.65 1.58
C LEU A 192 23.11 2.23 1.27
N SER A 193 23.45 1.90 0.00
CA SER A 193 24.11 0.63 -0.31
C SER A 193 25.50 0.47 0.33
N ALA A 194 26.13 1.58 0.72
CA ALA A 194 27.41 1.62 1.45
C ALA A 194 27.26 1.60 2.99
N ALA A 195 26.03 1.47 3.51
CA ALA A 195 25.72 1.48 4.93
C ALA A 195 26.50 0.40 5.72
N LYS A 196 27.12 0.83 6.83
CA LYS A 196 27.81 -0.02 7.80
C LYS A 196 26.96 -0.29 9.05
N GLN A 197 25.98 0.56 9.31
CA GLN A 197 24.86 0.32 10.20
C GLN A 197 23.60 0.38 9.33
N LYS A 198 22.78 -0.67 9.39
CA LYS A 198 21.50 -0.75 8.65
C LYS A 198 20.31 -0.29 9.48
N TYR A 199 20.44 -0.26 10.80
CA TYR A 199 19.34 0.07 11.71
C TYR A 199 19.40 1.54 12.12
N PHE A 200 18.28 2.24 12.01
CA PHE A 200 18.10 3.61 12.52
C PHE A 200 16.91 3.64 13.49
N VAL A 201 16.96 4.56 14.47
CA VAL A 201 15.98 4.64 15.55
C VAL A 201 15.17 5.92 15.41
N THR A 202 13.86 5.80 15.25
CA THR A 202 12.93 6.91 15.03
C THR A 202 11.79 6.87 16.05
N GLN A 203 11.23 8.04 16.38
CA GLN A 203 10.03 8.15 17.18
C GLN A 203 8.75 7.99 16.33
N HIS A 204 8.66 8.63 15.16
CA HIS A 204 7.57 8.41 14.20
C HIS A 204 7.94 7.27 13.24
N THR A 205 7.04 6.29 13.08
CA THR A 205 7.17 5.03 12.34
C THR A 205 7.01 5.12 10.80
N ALA A 206 7.07 6.32 10.20
CA ALA A 206 6.74 6.55 8.80
C ALA A 206 7.76 5.99 7.76
N PHE A 207 8.98 5.62 8.15
CA PHE A 207 10.08 5.35 7.21
C PHE A 207 10.21 3.87 6.81
N ALA A 208 9.16 3.05 6.95
CA ALA A 208 9.23 1.62 6.67
C ALA A 208 9.52 1.31 5.19
N TYR A 209 8.87 2.01 4.25
CA TYR A 209 9.12 1.85 2.81
C TYR A 209 10.52 2.30 2.39
N LEU A 210 10.99 3.44 2.92
CA LEU A 210 12.38 3.90 2.77
C LEU A 210 13.34 2.80 3.24
N ALA A 211 13.12 2.27 4.45
CA ALA A 211 13.96 1.23 5.00
C ALA A 211 13.97 -0.03 4.11
N LEU A 212 12.80 -0.45 3.65
CA LEU A 212 12.63 -1.63 2.80
C LEU A 212 13.36 -1.50 1.45
N ASP A 213 13.13 -0.39 0.73
CA ASP A 213 13.63 -0.22 -0.64
C ASP A 213 15.15 0.03 -0.68
N TYR A 214 15.70 0.71 0.33
CA TYR A 214 17.14 1.00 0.42
C TYR A 214 17.92 0.05 1.35
N GLY A 215 17.29 -1.02 1.83
CA GLY A 215 17.93 -2.09 2.59
C GLY A 215 18.42 -1.67 3.98
N LEU A 216 17.71 -0.77 4.64
CA LEU A 216 17.85 -0.43 6.05
C LEU A 216 16.78 -1.16 6.89
N HIS A 217 16.77 -0.90 8.18
CA HIS A 217 15.74 -1.35 9.12
C HIS A 217 15.35 -0.17 10.01
N GLN A 218 14.08 0.22 9.96
CA GLN A 218 13.50 1.13 10.93
C GLN A 218 13.36 0.40 12.28
N VAL A 219 13.67 1.10 13.37
CA VAL A 219 13.34 0.68 14.72
C VAL A 219 12.62 1.82 15.42
N SER A 220 11.41 1.56 15.92
CA SER A 220 10.63 2.55 16.68
C SER A 220 11.10 2.65 18.13
N ILE A 221 10.83 3.80 18.74
CA ILE A 221 10.76 3.97 20.19
C ILE A 221 9.38 4.50 20.59
N THR A 222 8.78 3.94 21.64
CA THR A 222 7.43 4.33 22.09
C THR A 222 7.47 5.28 23.29
N GLY A 223 6.36 5.94 23.63
CA GLY A 223 6.23 6.72 24.87
C GLY A 223 7.18 7.93 24.98
N VAL A 224 7.57 8.49 23.84
CA VAL A 224 8.31 9.75 23.68
C VAL A 224 7.69 10.48 22.48
N SER A 225 7.45 11.78 22.58
CA SER A 225 7.05 12.64 21.45
C SER A 225 7.93 13.90 21.42
N ALA A 226 7.78 14.73 20.38
CA ALA A 226 8.47 16.02 20.29
C ALA A 226 8.08 17.01 21.42
N ASP A 227 6.85 16.92 21.93
CA ASP A 227 6.22 17.89 22.84
C ASP A 227 6.04 17.39 24.30
N GLN A 228 6.08 16.07 24.54
CA GLN A 228 5.85 15.47 25.85
C GLN A 228 7.16 14.99 26.51
N GLU A 229 7.43 15.45 27.74
CA GLU A 229 8.57 14.96 28.53
C GLU A 229 8.39 13.47 28.92
N PRO A 230 9.35 12.57 28.59
CA PRO A 230 9.26 11.16 28.98
C PRO A 230 9.31 10.96 30.49
N THR A 231 8.68 9.90 30.97
CA THR A 231 8.71 9.57 32.41
C THR A 231 10.13 9.18 32.86
N VAL A 232 10.42 9.35 34.17
CA VAL A 232 11.73 8.97 34.75
C VAL A 232 12.02 7.47 34.56
N THR A 233 10.99 6.62 34.55
CA THR A 233 11.12 5.20 34.23
C THR A 233 11.53 5.00 32.77
N ARG A 234 10.82 5.66 31.85
CA ARG A 234 11.07 5.59 30.41
C ARG A 234 12.47 6.09 30.02
N LEU A 235 12.93 7.18 30.64
CA LEU A 235 14.31 7.68 30.47
C LEU A 235 15.36 6.64 30.91
N ALA A 236 15.10 5.87 31.97
CA ALA A 236 16.02 4.83 32.44
C ALA A 236 16.06 3.63 31.49
N GLU A 237 14.90 3.19 30.98
CA GLU A 237 14.76 2.13 29.97
C GLU A 237 15.48 2.51 28.67
N LEU A 238 15.18 3.69 28.13
CA LEU A 238 15.86 4.24 26.95
C LEU A 238 17.38 4.37 27.16
N THR A 239 17.83 4.80 28.34
CA THR A 239 19.28 4.86 28.66
C THR A 239 19.93 3.48 28.59
N GLU A 240 19.27 2.43 29.07
CA GLU A 240 19.79 1.06 29.00
C GLU A 240 19.73 0.50 27.57
N TYR A 241 18.67 0.79 26.82
CA TYR A 241 18.50 0.44 25.40
C TYR A 241 19.58 1.08 24.52
N ILE A 242 19.71 2.40 24.57
CA ILE A 242 20.71 3.21 23.86
C ILE A 242 22.13 2.68 24.13
N LYS A 243 22.43 2.39 25.40
CA LYS A 243 23.74 1.88 25.81
C LYS A 243 23.98 0.42 25.39
N THR A 244 22.95 -0.40 25.30
CA THR A 244 23.04 -1.81 24.90
C THR A 244 23.39 -1.94 23.42
N TYR A 245 22.71 -1.17 22.57
CA TYR A 245 22.91 -1.21 21.12
C TYR A 245 23.92 -0.16 20.60
N GLY A 246 24.37 0.75 21.46
CA GLY A 246 25.32 1.82 21.08
C GLY A 246 24.69 2.85 20.15
N ILE A 247 23.40 3.13 20.34
CA ILE A 247 22.62 4.10 19.55
C ILE A 247 23.26 5.49 19.71
N LYS A 248 23.45 6.17 18.58
CA LYS A 248 24.06 7.51 18.51
C LYS A 248 23.05 8.60 18.25
N TYR A 249 22.10 8.32 17.36
CA TYR A 249 21.04 9.23 16.96
C TYR A 249 19.69 8.59 17.25
N ILE A 250 18.75 9.40 17.72
CA ILE A 250 17.32 9.14 17.66
C ILE A 250 16.71 10.24 16.80
N TYR A 251 15.91 9.84 15.83
CA TYR A 251 15.27 10.72 14.87
C TYR A 251 13.83 11.05 15.29
N PHE A 252 13.40 12.28 15.02
CA PHE A 252 12.05 12.80 15.26
C PHE A 252 11.49 13.43 13.97
N GLU A 253 10.17 13.48 13.84
CA GLU A 253 9.45 14.09 12.70
C GLU A 253 9.79 15.58 12.52
N GLU A 254 9.86 16.31 13.63
CA GLU A 254 10.22 17.71 13.69
C GLU A 254 11.35 17.96 14.70
N ASN A 255 11.76 19.22 14.85
CA ASN A 255 12.70 19.61 15.89
C ASN A 255 12.05 19.45 17.27
N ALA A 256 12.26 18.30 17.91
CA ALA A 256 11.81 18.01 19.27
C ALA A 256 12.01 19.21 20.19
N SER A 257 10.96 19.57 20.94
CA SER A 257 10.93 20.78 21.76
C SER A 257 12.14 20.85 22.67
N SER A 258 12.73 22.04 22.83
CA SER A 258 14.07 22.16 23.40
C SER A 258 14.20 21.56 24.81
N ALA A 259 13.11 21.49 25.58
CA ALA A 259 13.08 20.85 26.91
C ALA A 259 13.15 19.32 26.84
N VAL A 260 12.38 18.68 25.95
CA VAL A 260 12.40 17.22 25.73
C VAL A 260 13.75 16.82 25.16
N ALA A 261 14.20 17.54 24.12
CA ALA A 261 15.47 17.29 23.45
C ALA A 261 16.68 17.44 24.40
N GLU A 262 16.75 18.54 25.18
CA GLU A 262 17.80 18.74 26.17
C GLU A 262 17.79 17.65 27.26
N THR A 263 16.61 17.21 27.71
CA THR A 263 16.50 16.19 28.76
C THR A 263 16.95 14.82 28.28
N LEU A 264 16.42 14.37 27.13
CA LEU A 264 16.76 13.07 26.56
C LEU A 264 18.26 12.98 26.22
N ALA A 265 18.81 13.98 25.52
CA ALA A 265 20.23 14.02 25.17
C ALA A 265 21.15 14.10 26.39
N LYS A 266 20.75 14.84 27.44
CA LYS A 266 21.57 15.01 28.67
C LYS A 266 21.61 13.77 29.56
N GLU A 267 20.48 13.07 29.73
CA GLU A 267 20.40 11.91 30.62
C GLU A 267 20.87 10.61 29.93
N THR A 268 20.60 10.43 28.62
CA THR A 268 21.00 9.24 27.87
C THR A 268 22.39 9.36 27.21
N GLY A 269 22.80 10.57 26.82
CA GLY A 269 24.01 10.83 26.03
C GLY A 269 23.85 10.63 24.51
N VAL A 270 22.62 10.48 24.01
CA VAL A 270 22.31 10.37 22.58
C VAL A 270 22.30 11.75 21.91
N GLU A 271 22.63 11.81 20.62
CA GLU A 271 22.37 12.98 19.77
C GLU A 271 20.95 12.86 19.18
N LEU A 272 20.31 14.01 18.94
CA LEU A 272 18.97 14.08 18.33
C LEU A 272 19.06 14.81 17.00
N ASP A 273 18.25 14.37 16.05
CA ASP A 273 18.27 14.84 14.67
C ASP A 273 16.87 14.65 14.07
N VAL A 274 16.61 15.26 12.91
CA VAL A 274 15.28 15.18 12.25
C VAL A 274 15.29 14.14 11.14
N LEU A 275 14.22 13.37 11.04
CA LEU A 275 13.76 12.75 9.79
C LEU A 275 12.34 13.25 9.55
N ASP A 276 12.20 14.15 8.58
CA ASP A 276 10.96 14.83 8.25
C ASP A 276 10.04 13.86 7.49
N THR A 277 8.79 13.71 7.96
CA THR A 277 7.78 12.83 7.35
C THR A 277 7.19 13.41 6.06
N LEU A 278 7.48 14.68 5.75
CA LEU A 278 6.93 15.44 4.62
C LEU A 278 5.42 15.68 4.69
N GLU A 279 4.77 15.39 5.82
CA GLU A 279 3.32 15.52 5.95
C GLU A 279 2.86 16.99 5.98
N SER A 280 3.65 17.86 6.62
CA SER A 280 3.35 19.27 6.83
C SER A 280 4.57 20.16 6.57
N VAL A 281 4.59 20.84 5.41
CA VAL A 281 5.61 21.87 5.09
C VAL A 281 4.99 23.26 5.14
N THR A 282 5.56 24.16 5.94
CA THR A 282 5.01 25.50 6.14
C THR A 282 5.09 26.38 4.88
N THR A 283 4.18 27.36 4.75
CA THR A 283 4.25 28.34 3.66
C THR A 283 5.56 29.15 3.68
N GLU A 284 6.13 29.43 4.85
CA GLU A 284 7.43 30.12 4.96
C GLU A 284 8.59 29.25 4.45
N ALA A 285 8.57 27.94 4.74
CA ALA A 285 9.52 26.98 4.19
C ALA A 285 9.41 26.89 2.65
N MET A 286 8.19 26.69 2.12
CA MET A 286 7.94 26.67 0.67
C MET A 286 8.35 27.98 -0.02
N ASP A 287 8.02 29.14 0.55
CA ASP A 287 8.43 30.46 0.02
C ASP A 287 9.96 30.68 0.07
N SER A 288 10.66 29.99 0.98
CA SER A 288 12.12 29.99 1.07
C SER A 288 12.80 29.05 0.06
N GLY A 289 12.03 28.17 -0.57
CA GLY A 289 12.47 27.20 -1.57
C GLY A 289 12.68 25.77 -1.04
N GLU A 290 12.12 25.44 0.13
CA GLU A 290 12.05 24.05 0.59
C GLU A 290 10.94 23.31 -0.19
N ASP A 291 11.33 22.20 -0.82
CA ASP A 291 10.46 21.27 -1.53
C ASP A 291 10.73 19.81 -1.12
N TYR A 292 9.87 18.89 -1.58
CA TYR A 292 10.00 17.45 -1.35
C TYR A 292 11.42 16.91 -1.61
N ILE A 293 12.07 17.36 -2.70
CA ILE A 293 13.42 16.89 -3.06
C ILE A 293 14.43 17.37 -2.01
N SER A 294 14.41 18.65 -1.66
CA SER A 294 15.35 19.26 -0.70
C SER A 294 15.24 18.68 0.71
N ILE A 295 14.03 18.35 1.16
CA ILE A 295 13.76 17.74 2.46
C ILE A 295 14.22 16.27 2.46
N MET A 296 13.99 15.53 1.37
CA MET A 296 14.55 14.18 1.22
C MET A 296 16.08 14.18 1.15
N GLU A 297 16.71 15.17 0.51
CA GLU A 297 18.18 15.33 0.54
C GLU A 297 18.67 15.61 1.99
N ALA A 298 17.91 16.36 2.80
CA ALA A 298 18.21 16.56 4.22
C ALA A 298 18.04 15.26 5.04
N ASN A 299 16.97 14.50 4.82
CA ASN A 299 16.73 13.20 5.45
C ASN A 299 17.84 12.19 5.12
N LEU A 300 18.32 12.15 3.87
CA LEU A 300 19.47 11.31 3.49
C LEU A 300 20.74 11.70 4.25
N ALA A 301 21.01 13.01 4.38
CA ALA A 301 22.15 13.52 5.14
C ALA A 301 22.04 13.24 6.65
N ALA A 302 20.82 13.24 7.20
CA ALA A 302 20.54 12.83 8.58
C ALA A 302 20.78 11.33 8.78
N LEU A 303 20.27 10.47 7.89
CA LEU A 303 20.50 9.02 7.90
C LEU A 303 22.00 8.68 7.78
N GLU A 304 22.78 9.38 6.93
CA GLU A 304 24.22 9.11 6.76
C GLU A 304 25.00 9.23 8.09
N LYS A 305 24.58 10.11 9.01
CA LYS A 305 25.22 10.24 10.35
C LYS A 305 25.16 8.92 11.14
N THR A 306 24.09 8.14 10.97
CA THR A 306 23.96 6.78 11.53
C THR A 306 24.58 5.74 10.60
N THR A 307 24.13 5.65 9.34
CA THR A 307 24.43 4.51 8.46
C THR A 307 25.90 4.43 8.04
N SER A 308 26.61 5.56 8.00
CA SER A 308 28.06 5.57 7.73
C SER A 308 28.92 4.94 8.84
N GLN A 309 28.36 4.79 10.04
CA GLN A 309 29.04 4.28 11.23
C GLN A 309 28.86 2.76 11.34
N ALA A 310 29.87 2.04 11.84
CA ALA A 310 29.67 0.62 12.16
C ALA A 310 28.94 0.49 13.50
N GLY A 311 27.91 -0.35 13.56
CA GLY A 311 27.11 -0.65 14.75
C GLY A 311 26.82 -2.14 14.89
N VAL A 312 26.06 -2.50 15.92
CA VAL A 312 25.42 -3.82 16.03
C VAL A 312 24.00 -3.76 15.46
N GLU A 313 23.42 -4.91 15.15
CA GLU A 313 21.98 -5.03 14.93
C GLU A 313 21.22 -4.47 16.14
N ILE A 314 20.23 -3.62 15.87
CA ILE A 314 19.38 -2.98 16.88
C ILE A 314 18.05 -3.72 16.86
N LEU A 315 17.70 -4.38 17.96
CA LEU A 315 16.39 -5.04 18.08
C LEU A 315 15.35 -4.03 18.59
N PRO A 316 14.05 -4.21 18.29
CA PRO A 316 12.98 -3.46 18.94
C PRO A 316 13.03 -3.57 20.47
N GLU A 317 12.44 -2.59 21.17
CA GLU A 317 12.48 -2.51 22.63
C GLU A 317 11.73 -3.66 23.30
N GLU A 318 10.55 -4.00 22.78
CA GLU A 318 9.86 -5.24 23.07
C GLU A 318 10.39 -6.31 22.10
N GLY A 319 10.82 -7.45 22.63
CA GLY A 319 11.64 -8.40 21.86
C GLY A 319 10.92 -8.89 20.60
N ALA A 320 11.62 -8.84 19.46
CA ALA A 320 11.13 -9.32 18.16
C ALA A 320 10.95 -10.85 18.11
N GLU A 321 9.99 -11.38 18.88
CA GLU A 321 9.45 -12.71 18.68
C GLU A 321 8.39 -12.65 17.58
N THR A 322 8.72 -13.19 16.40
CA THR A 322 7.70 -13.52 15.39
C THR A 322 6.60 -14.33 16.06
N ALA A 323 5.39 -13.76 16.17
CA ALA A 323 4.31 -14.34 16.95
C ALA A 323 4.08 -15.81 16.54
N GLN A 324 4.17 -16.71 17.52
CA GLN A 324 3.95 -18.15 17.35
C GLN A 324 2.44 -18.43 17.23
N THR A 325 1.85 -17.94 16.14
CA THR A 325 0.43 -18.07 15.85
C THR A 325 0.12 -19.43 15.22
N VAL A 326 -1.16 -19.83 15.33
CA VAL A 326 -1.71 -20.98 14.62
C VAL A 326 -1.49 -20.84 13.11
N TYR A 327 -1.69 -19.63 12.58
CA TYR A 327 -1.52 -19.28 11.17
C TYR A 327 -0.09 -19.52 10.66
N ASN A 328 0.90 -19.15 11.47
CA ASN A 328 2.33 -19.39 11.20
C ASN A 328 2.74 -20.87 11.36
N GLY A 329 1.83 -21.73 11.79
CA GLY A 329 2.05 -23.17 11.96
C GLY A 329 2.52 -23.59 13.36
N TYR A 330 2.27 -22.75 14.37
CA TYR A 330 2.59 -23.02 15.78
C TYR A 330 1.29 -23.29 16.55
N PHE A 331 1.05 -24.55 16.89
CA PHE A 331 -0.16 -24.99 17.56
C PHE A 331 0.07 -26.31 18.31
N GLU A 332 -0.82 -26.62 19.26
CA GLU A 332 -0.85 -27.89 19.99
C GLU A 332 -1.73 -28.94 19.29
N ASP A 333 -1.35 -30.22 19.33
CA ASP A 333 -2.13 -31.32 18.72
C ASP A 333 -3.56 -31.38 19.28
N ALA A 334 -3.72 -31.04 20.56
CA ALA A 334 -5.02 -30.99 21.22
C ALA A 334 -5.94 -29.87 20.71
N ALA A 335 -5.41 -28.86 20.00
CA ALA A 335 -6.19 -27.80 19.39
C ALA A 335 -6.79 -28.21 18.03
N VAL A 336 -6.17 -29.16 17.30
CA VAL A 336 -6.64 -29.62 15.99
C VAL A 336 -8.01 -30.31 16.10
N LYS A 337 -8.93 -30.03 15.18
CA LYS A 337 -10.31 -30.58 15.15
C LYS A 337 -10.70 -30.97 13.73
N ASP A 338 -11.54 -32.00 13.60
CA ASP A 338 -12.20 -32.33 12.33
C ASP A 338 -13.00 -31.14 11.80
N ARG A 339 -13.04 -31.01 10.47
CA ARG A 339 -13.74 -29.94 9.73
C ARG A 339 -14.74 -30.50 8.73
N THR A 340 -15.60 -29.63 8.23
CA THR A 340 -16.65 -29.95 7.25
C THR A 340 -16.44 -29.19 5.94
N LEU A 341 -16.93 -29.71 4.81
CA LEU A 341 -16.77 -29.05 3.51
C LEU A 341 -17.44 -27.66 3.49
N SER A 342 -18.48 -27.46 4.30
CA SER A 342 -19.13 -26.16 4.54
C SER A 342 -18.17 -25.05 5.01
N ASP A 343 -17.03 -25.39 5.62
CA ASP A 343 -16.01 -24.42 6.05
C ASP A 343 -15.37 -23.71 4.84
N TYR A 344 -15.32 -24.41 3.70
CA TYR A 344 -14.80 -23.96 2.41
C TYR A 344 -15.91 -23.56 1.43
N ALA A 345 -17.19 -23.61 1.84
CA ALA A 345 -18.31 -23.30 0.93
C ALA A 345 -18.30 -21.82 0.48
N GLY A 346 -18.30 -21.63 -0.84
CA GLY A 346 -18.09 -20.36 -1.56
C GLY A 346 -17.82 -20.60 -3.06
N GLU A 347 -17.63 -19.51 -3.81
CA GLU A 347 -17.12 -19.53 -5.18
C GLU A 347 -15.68 -19.00 -5.17
N TRP A 348 -14.75 -19.73 -5.79
CA TRP A 348 -13.31 -19.55 -5.58
C TRP A 348 -12.55 -19.44 -6.90
N GLN A 349 -11.79 -18.37 -7.11
CA GLN A 349 -10.99 -18.12 -8.31
C GLN A 349 -9.51 -18.48 -8.08
N SER A 350 -8.86 -19.06 -9.09
CA SER A 350 -7.43 -19.35 -9.08
C SER A 350 -6.61 -18.06 -9.12
N VAL A 351 -5.55 -17.98 -8.30
CA VAL A 351 -4.61 -16.82 -8.33
C VAL A 351 -3.60 -16.89 -9.48
N TYR A 352 -3.54 -18.02 -10.21
CA TYR A 352 -2.50 -18.25 -11.22
C TYR A 352 -2.50 -17.23 -12.38
N PRO A 353 -3.65 -16.76 -12.91
CA PRO A 353 -3.67 -15.70 -13.93
C PRO A 353 -2.96 -14.42 -13.48
N TYR A 354 -3.17 -13.97 -12.24
CA TYR A 354 -2.57 -12.75 -11.68
C TYR A 354 -1.05 -12.85 -11.45
N LEU A 355 -0.50 -14.07 -11.35
CA LEU A 355 0.94 -14.30 -11.39
C LEU A 355 1.49 -14.18 -12.83
N LEU A 356 0.73 -14.67 -13.82
CA LEU A 356 1.14 -14.70 -15.22
C LEU A 356 1.07 -13.34 -15.91
N ASP A 357 0.06 -12.51 -15.60
CA ASP A 357 -0.08 -11.17 -16.15
C ASP A 357 0.82 -10.11 -15.48
N GLY A 358 1.35 -10.42 -14.29
CA GLY A 358 2.26 -9.55 -13.53
C GLY A 358 1.59 -8.75 -12.41
N THR A 359 0.28 -8.88 -12.21
CA THR A 359 -0.46 -8.18 -11.13
C THR A 359 0.14 -8.45 -9.74
N LEU A 360 0.64 -9.66 -9.49
CA LEU A 360 1.27 -10.03 -8.22
C LEU A 360 2.77 -9.68 -8.12
N ASP A 361 3.38 -8.96 -9.08
CA ASP A 361 4.84 -8.80 -9.11
C ASP A 361 5.40 -7.96 -7.94
N GLN A 362 4.63 -7.00 -7.44
CA GLN A 362 4.95 -6.26 -6.22
C GLN A 362 5.06 -7.19 -5.00
N VAL A 363 4.21 -8.22 -4.90
CA VAL A 363 4.24 -9.20 -3.80
C VAL A 363 5.58 -9.95 -3.75
N TRP A 364 6.21 -10.19 -4.90
CA TRP A 364 7.52 -10.86 -4.97
C TRP A 364 8.68 -9.92 -4.62
N ASP A 365 8.58 -8.65 -5.00
CA ASP A 365 9.51 -7.60 -4.56
C ASP A 365 9.48 -7.43 -3.04
N TYR A 366 8.30 -7.27 -2.45
CA TYR A 366 8.12 -7.22 -0.99
C TYR A 366 8.70 -8.45 -0.30
N LYS A 367 8.43 -9.67 -0.79
CA LYS A 367 8.98 -10.89 -0.16
C LYS A 367 10.50 -10.98 -0.31
N ALA A 368 11.09 -10.49 -1.42
CA ALA A 368 12.53 -10.38 -1.60
C ALA A 368 13.18 -9.38 -0.63
N LYS A 369 12.62 -8.17 -0.53
CA LYS A 369 13.12 -7.10 0.35
C LYS A 369 12.93 -7.44 1.85
N LEU A 370 11.78 -8.01 2.25
CA LEU A 370 11.48 -8.37 3.66
C LEU A 370 12.21 -9.62 4.16
N LYS A 371 12.19 -10.73 3.39
CA LYS A 371 12.65 -12.05 3.88
C LYS A 371 14.07 -12.39 3.43
N GLY A 372 14.55 -11.75 2.36
CA GLY A 372 15.85 -12.01 1.75
C GLY A 372 16.03 -13.44 1.25
N GLY A 373 17.24 -13.75 0.77
CA GLY A 373 17.65 -15.10 0.38
C GLY A 373 17.12 -15.61 -0.97
N MET A 374 16.13 -14.95 -1.57
CA MET A 374 15.66 -15.15 -2.95
C MET A 374 15.36 -13.78 -3.59
N THR A 375 15.63 -13.62 -4.89
CA THR A 375 15.19 -12.41 -5.65
C THR A 375 13.68 -12.44 -5.94
N ALA A 376 13.12 -11.33 -6.41
CA ALA A 376 11.73 -11.26 -6.83
C ALA A 376 11.41 -12.27 -7.96
N GLU A 377 12.32 -12.47 -8.91
CA GLU A 377 12.17 -13.47 -9.98
C GLU A 377 12.29 -14.91 -9.46
N GLU A 378 13.15 -15.16 -8.47
CA GLU A 378 13.25 -16.47 -7.83
C GLU A 378 11.99 -16.78 -7.02
N TYR A 379 11.41 -15.79 -6.32
CA TYR A 379 10.09 -15.91 -5.70
C TYR A 379 9.00 -16.16 -6.74
N LYS A 380 8.93 -15.37 -7.82
CA LYS A 380 7.95 -15.56 -8.91
C LYS A 380 8.04 -16.95 -9.53
N ALA A 381 9.25 -17.49 -9.73
CA ALA A 381 9.45 -18.85 -10.25
C ALA A 381 9.03 -19.96 -9.26
N TYR A 382 9.26 -19.75 -7.96
CA TYR A 382 8.76 -20.63 -6.90
C TYR A 382 7.22 -20.63 -6.85
N TYR A 383 6.60 -19.46 -6.90
CA TYR A 383 5.14 -19.32 -6.91
C TYR A 383 4.48 -19.74 -8.25
N ASP A 384 5.16 -19.64 -9.41
CA ASP A 384 4.67 -20.24 -10.67
C ASP A 384 4.52 -21.75 -10.51
N THR A 385 5.50 -22.42 -9.91
CA THR A 385 5.43 -23.87 -9.64
C THR A 385 4.31 -24.19 -8.66
N GLY A 386 4.18 -23.40 -7.60
CA GLY A 386 3.13 -23.55 -6.58
C GLY A 386 1.72 -23.37 -7.14
N TYR A 387 1.43 -22.25 -7.78
CA TYR A 387 0.07 -21.87 -8.17
C TYR A 387 -0.42 -22.51 -9.48
N LYS A 388 0.48 -23.03 -10.33
CA LYS A 388 0.13 -23.56 -11.65
C LYS A 388 -1.01 -24.58 -11.59
N THR A 389 -2.08 -24.28 -12.32
CA THR A 389 -3.25 -25.14 -12.49
C THR A 389 -3.96 -24.80 -13.81
N ASP A 390 -4.77 -25.73 -14.32
CA ASP A 390 -5.74 -25.51 -15.40
C ASP A 390 -7.19 -25.42 -14.89
N VAL A 391 -7.39 -25.49 -13.57
CA VAL A 391 -8.69 -25.25 -12.92
C VAL A 391 -8.80 -23.75 -12.63
N ASP A 392 -9.70 -23.07 -13.34
CA ASP A 392 -9.89 -21.62 -13.26
C ASP A 392 -10.67 -21.22 -12.01
N GLN A 393 -11.71 -22.00 -11.66
CA GLN A 393 -12.63 -21.73 -10.57
C GLN A 393 -13.07 -23.03 -9.88
N ILE A 394 -13.33 -22.97 -8.57
CA ILE A 394 -13.92 -24.05 -7.78
C ILE A 394 -15.15 -23.53 -7.05
N ASN A 395 -16.31 -24.18 -7.23
CA ASN A 395 -17.55 -23.84 -6.51
C ASN A 395 -17.85 -24.93 -5.47
N ILE A 396 -17.90 -24.53 -4.19
CA ILE A 396 -17.99 -25.43 -3.05
C ILE A 396 -19.30 -25.20 -2.30
N THR A 397 -20.00 -26.29 -1.98
CA THR A 397 -21.18 -26.32 -1.11
C THR A 397 -20.91 -27.17 0.13
N ASP A 398 -21.89 -27.33 1.02
CA ASP A 398 -21.80 -28.23 2.18
C ASP A 398 -21.41 -29.68 1.85
N ASN A 399 -21.58 -30.13 0.59
CA ASN A 399 -21.33 -31.53 0.19
C ASN A 399 -20.84 -31.75 -1.25
N THR A 400 -20.73 -30.73 -2.10
CA THR A 400 -20.19 -30.86 -3.47
C THR A 400 -19.05 -29.89 -3.73
N MET A 401 -18.10 -30.31 -4.56
CA MET A 401 -17.16 -29.40 -5.24
C MET A 401 -17.39 -29.50 -6.75
N GLU A 402 -17.31 -28.37 -7.44
CA GLU A 402 -17.39 -28.24 -8.88
C GLU A 402 -16.15 -27.51 -9.39
N PHE A 403 -15.32 -28.21 -10.15
CA PHE A 403 -14.06 -27.72 -10.73
C PHE A 403 -14.33 -27.23 -12.15
N VAL A 404 -14.00 -25.97 -12.46
CA VAL A 404 -14.18 -25.35 -13.77
C VAL A 404 -12.83 -25.32 -14.50
N VAL A 405 -12.81 -25.80 -15.76
CA VAL A 405 -11.62 -25.88 -16.62
C VAL A 405 -12.04 -25.41 -18.01
N GLY A 406 -11.82 -24.12 -18.30
CA GLY A 406 -12.37 -23.42 -19.46
C GLY A 406 -13.89 -23.60 -19.56
N ASP A 407 -14.39 -24.01 -20.74
CA ASP A 407 -15.82 -24.20 -21.01
C ASP A 407 -16.45 -25.46 -20.33
N LYS A 408 -15.75 -26.13 -19.40
CA LYS A 408 -16.21 -27.38 -18.77
C LYS A 408 -16.26 -27.24 -17.25
N SER A 409 -17.23 -27.91 -16.63
CA SER A 409 -17.21 -28.16 -15.19
C SER A 409 -17.34 -29.65 -14.85
N TYR A 410 -16.69 -30.04 -13.76
CA TYR A 410 -16.71 -31.40 -13.21
C TYR A 410 -17.17 -31.33 -11.76
N LYS A 411 -18.35 -31.89 -11.46
CA LYS A 411 -19.01 -31.77 -10.16
C LYS A 411 -19.21 -33.12 -9.50
N TYR A 412 -18.76 -33.25 -8.26
CA TYR A 412 -18.83 -34.49 -7.48
C TYR A 412 -19.29 -34.23 -6.06
N THR A 413 -19.85 -35.26 -5.42
CA THR A 413 -20.22 -35.23 -4.00
C THR A 413 -19.04 -35.73 -3.17
N TYR A 414 -18.70 -35.04 -2.08
CA TYR A 414 -17.54 -35.36 -1.24
C TYR A 414 -17.95 -35.78 0.17
N LYS A 415 -17.20 -36.71 0.75
CA LYS A 415 -17.21 -37.04 2.17
C LYS A 415 -15.88 -36.61 2.79
N TYR A 416 -15.93 -36.11 4.02
CA TYR A 416 -14.74 -35.95 4.85
C TYR A 416 -14.17 -37.32 5.23
N VAL A 417 -12.84 -37.48 5.20
CA VAL A 417 -12.17 -38.74 5.55
C VAL A 417 -11.08 -38.62 6.63
N GLY A 418 -10.78 -37.40 7.10
CA GLY A 418 -9.86 -37.14 8.21
C GLY A 418 -9.00 -35.90 7.99
N TYR A 419 -7.98 -35.72 8.84
CA TYR A 419 -6.92 -34.73 8.65
C TYR A 419 -5.55 -35.38 8.84
N GLU A 420 -4.50 -34.76 8.32
CA GLU A 420 -3.10 -35.12 8.56
C GLU A 420 -2.32 -33.89 9.03
N ILE A 421 -1.41 -34.06 10.01
CA ILE A 421 -0.54 -32.97 10.49
C ILE A 421 0.85 -33.14 9.86
N LEU A 422 1.22 -32.19 9.00
CA LEU A 422 2.54 -32.14 8.37
C LEU A 422 3.49 -31.28 9.19
N THR A 423 4.76 -31.69 9.26
CA THR A 423 5.85 -30.91 9.87
C THR A 423 6.85 -30.53 8.79
N TYR A 424 7.07 -29.23 8.60
CA TYR A 424 7.93 -28.70 7.55
C TYR A 424 9.40 -28.58 8.01
N LYS A 425 10.33 -28.39 7.07
CA LYS A 425 11.78 -28.32 7.35
C LYS A 425 12.17 -27.21 8.34
N LYS A 426 11.38 -26.12 8.41
CA LYS A 426 11.58 -25.01 9.37
C LYS A 426 11.09 -25.32 10.79
N GLY A 427 10.44 -26.46 11.02
CA GLY A 427 9.88 -26.86 12.31
C GLY A 427 8.43 -26.44 12.54
N ASN A 428 7.92 -25.47 11.78
CA ASN A 428 6.51 -25.12 11.76
C ASN A 428 5.67 -26.25 11.10
N ARG A 429 4.37 -26.25 11.38
CA ARG A 429 3.45 -27.33 11.02
C ARG A 429 2.26 -26.83 10.22
N GLY A 430 1.55 -27.73 9.56
CA GLY A 430 0.30 -27.43 8.86
C GLY A 430 -0.65 -28.61 8.94
N VAL A 431 -1.95 -28.34 8.88
CA VAL A 431 -2.99 -29.39 8.84
C VAL A 431 -3.54 -29.46 7.42
N ARG A 432 -3.62 -30.67 6.87
CA ARG A 432 -4.40 -30.93 5.65
C ARG A 432 -5.72 -31.60 6.01
N PHE A 433 -6.82 -31.08 5.48
CA PHE A 433 -8.16 -31.65 5.66
C PHE A 433 -8.55 -32.46 4.43
N LEU A 434 -8.77 -33.77 4.61
CA LEU A 434 -8.90 -34.75 3.54
C LEU A 434 -10.36 -35.03 3.21
N PHE A 435 -10.69 -34.97 1.92
CA PHE A 435 -11.99 -35.28 1.34
C PHE A 435 -11.85 -36.30 0.19
N GLU A 436 -12.84 -37.17 0.03
CA GLU A 436 -12.89 -38.14 -1.07
C GLU A 436 -14.25 -38.04 -1.78
N ALA A 437 -14.23 -37.97 -3.11
CA ALA A 437 -15.43 -37.98 -3.93
C ALA A 437 -16.16 -39.33 -3.77
N THR A 438 -17.48 -39.33 -3.64
CA THR A 438 -18.28 -40.57 -3.57
C THR A 438 -18.50 -41.20 -4.94
N ASP A 439 -18.40 -40.40 -6.00
CA ASP A 439 -18.58 -40.81 -7.38
C ASP A 439 -17.43 -41.69 -7.89
N ALA A 440 -17.74 -42.59 -8.83
CA ALA A 440 -16.79 -43.60 -9.33
C ALA A 440 -15.94 -43.10 -10.50
N ASP A 441 -16.40 -42.05 -11.17
CA ASP A 441 -15.85 -41.39 -12.35
C ASP A 441 -15.25 -40.01 -12.03
N ALA A 442 -14.89 -39.77 -10.76
CA ALA A 442 -14.27 -38.52 -10.30
C ALA A 442 -12.87 -38.26 -10.86
N GLY A 443 -12.21 -39.26 -11.47
CA GLY A 443 -10.92 -39.12 -12.14
C GLY A 443 -9.86 -38.48 -11.24
N ASP A 444 -9.19 -37.43 -11.73
CA ASP A 444 -8.17 -36.70 -11.01
C ASP A 444 -8.72 -35.83 -9.85
N TYR A 445 -10.04 -35.73 -9.69
CA TYR A 445 -10.69 -35.05 -8.57
C TYR A 445 -11.14 -36.05 -7.46
N LYS A 446 -10.72 -37.33 -7.53
CA LYS A 446 -11.17 -38.38 -6.60
C LYS A 446 -10.77 -38.11 -5.15
N TYR A 447 -9.54 -37.69 -4.92
CA TYR A 447 -8.99 -37.34 -3.62
C TYR A 447 -8.70 -35.84 -3.60
N VAL A 448 -9.07 -35.17 -2.51
CA VAL A 448 -8.88 -33.71 -2.32
C VAL A 448 -8.33 -33.46 -0.91
N GLN A 449 -7.42 -32.50 -0.79
CA GLN A 449 -6.89 -32.02 0.48
C GLN A 449 -6.87 -30.48 0.48
N PHE A 450 -7.35 -29.86 1.56
CA PHE A 450 -7.24 -28.42 1.79
C PHE A 450 -6.18 -28.09 2.84
N SER A 451 -5.45 -27.00 2.64
CA SER A 451 -4.59 -26.36 3.63
C SER A 451 -4.84 -24.85 3.57
N ASP A 452 -5.33 -24.26 4.66
CA ASP A 452 -5.80 -22.88 4.75
C ASP A 452 -5.32 -22.18 6.04
N HIS A 453 -4.16 -22.58 6.56
CA HIS A 453 -3.53 -22.06 7.80
C HIS A 453 -4.33 -22.32 9.09
N ASN A 454 -5.58 -22.79 8.99
CA ASN A 454 -6.46 -23.13 10.10
C ASN A 454 -6.30 -24.58 10.55
N ILE A 455 -6.69 -24.86 11.80
CA ILE A 455 -6.59 -26.20 12.41
C ILE A 455 -7.91 -26.73 12.99
N ALA A 456 -8.98 -25.95 12.94
CA ALA A 456 -10.29 -26.25 13.53
C ALA A 456 -11.42 -25.56 12.73
N PRO A 457 -12.70 -25.89 12.97
CA PRO A 457 -13.83 -25.30 12.25
C PRO A 457 -13.87 -23.76 12.30
N VAL A 458 -13.62 -23.16 11.14
CA VAL A 458 -13.71 -21.73 10.85
C VAL A 458 -13.94 -21.57 9.34
N LYS A 459 -14.55 -20.46 8.92
CA LYS A 459 -14.65 -20.12 7.51
C LYS A 459 -13.27 -19.76 6.96
N THR A 460 -12.92 -20.33 5.81
CA THR A 460 -11.64 -20.10 5.13
C THR A 460 -11.62 -18.72 4.45
N GLY A 461 -10.49 -18.00 4.50
CA GLY A 461 -10.28 -16.75 3.76
C GLY A 461 -9.79 -17.02 2.33
N HIS A 462 -8.77 -17.85 2.22
CA HIS A 462 -8.27 -18.48 0.98
C HIS A 462 -7.90 -19.94 1.28
N PHE A 463 -7.51 -20.73 0.28
CA PHE A 463 -6.92 -22.05 0.52
C PHE A 463 -5.90 -22.46 -0.55
N HIS A 464 -4.99 -23.34 -0.14
CA HIS A 464 -4.20 -24.20 -1.02
C HIS A 464 -4.90 -25.56 -1.15
N ILE A 465 -5.09 -26.05 -2.37
CA ILE A 465 -5.76 -27.33 -2.64
C ILE A 465 -4.82 -28.31 -3.34
N TYR A 466 -4.89 -29.57 -2.95
CA TYR A 466 -4.21 -30.69 -3.59
C TYR A 466 -5.26 -31.70 -4.04
N PHE A 467 -5.24 -32.14 -5.29
CA PHE A 467 -6.20 -33.10 -5.82
C PHE A 467 -5.55 -34.12 -6.77
N GLY A 468 -6.06 -35.34 -6.78
CA GLY A 468 -5.54 -36.41 -7.63
C GLY A 468 -6.39 -37.68 -7.64
N GLY A 469 -6.09 -38.57 -8.60
CA GLY A 469 -6.81 -39.84 -8.80
C GLY A 469 -6.22 -41.08 -8.10
N GLU A 470 -5.02 -40.98 -7.51
CA GLU A 470 -4.28 -42.14 -6.98
C GLU A 470 -4.66 -42.52 -5.54
N SER A 471 -4.28 -41.71 -4.55
CA SER A 471 -4.65 -41.90 -3.14
C SER A 471 -4.41 -40.63 -2.30
N GLN A 472 -4.90 -40.61 -1.06
CA GLN A 472 -4.61 -39.53 -0.12
C GLN A 472 -3.13 -39.48 0.26
N GLU A 473 -2.51 -40.63 0.47
CA GLU A 473 -1.08 -40.76 0.79
C GLU A 473 -0.21 -40.20 -0.33
N LYS A 474 -0.60 -40.40 -1.60
CA LYS A 474 0.13 -39.85 -2.74
C LYS A 474 0.09 -38.31 -2.78
N LEU A 475 -1.03 -37.70 -2.40
CA LEU A 475 -1.13 -36.24 -2.28
C LEU A 475 -0.33 -35.69 -1.09
N LEU A 476 -0.18 -36.44 0.00
CA LEU A 476 0.67 -36.03 1.14
C LEU A 476 2.16 -35.98 0.79
N GLU A 477 2.59 -36.64 -0.30
CA GLU A 477 3.96 -36.52 -0.85
C GLU A 477 4.16 -35.24 -1.69
N GLU A 478 3.08 -34.60 -2.17
CA GLU A 478 3.14 -33.39 -2.99
C GLU A 478 3.43 -32.15 -2.11
N LEU A 479 4.47 -31.40 -2.47
CA LEU A 479 5.00 -30.25 -1.71
C LEU A 479 5.46 -29.10 -2.63
N GLU A 480 5.41 -29.27 -3.95
CA GLU A 480 5.91 -28.30 -4.94
C GLU A 480 4.76 -27.60 -5.68
N ASN A 481 3.68 -28.32 -6.01
CA ASN A 481 2.47 -27.76 -6.61
C ASN A 481 1.29 -27.75 -5.62
N TRP A 482 0.71 -26.57 -5.42
CA TRP A 482 -0.32 -26.25 -4.43
C TRP A 482 -1.21 -25.11 -4.98
N PRO A 483 -2.05 -25.41 -6.01
CA PRO A 483 -3.02 -24.47 -6.57
C PRO A 483 -3.76 -23.70 -5.48
N THR A 484 -3.83 -22.38 -5.62
CA THR A 484 -4.28 -21.48 -4.56
C THR A 484 -5.45 -20.64 -5.04
N TYR A 485 -6.47 -20.51 -4.19
CA TYR A 485 -7.73 -19.89 -4.54
C TYR A 485 -8.19 -18.89 -3.47
N TYR A 486 -8.71 -17.77 -3.95
CA TYR A 486 -9.34 -16.70 -3.17
C TYR A 486 -10.82 -16.55 -3.59
N PRO A 487 -11.66 -15.84 -2.83
CA PRO A 487 -13.07 -15.67 -3.17
C PRO A 487 -13.25 -14.99 -4.53
N VAL A 488 -14.22 -15.45 -5.32
CA VAL A 488 -14.66 -14.75 -6.54
C VAL A 488 -15.19 -13.37 -6.15
N GLY A 489 -14.68 -12.33 -6.80
CA GLY A 489 -15.05 -10.94 -6.57
C GLY A 489 -13.86 -10.05 -6.19
N LEU A 490 -12.84 -10.62 -5.55
CA LEU A 490 -11.57 -9.91 -5.32
C LEU A 490 -10.82 -9.70 -6.63
N THR A 491 -10.22 -8.54 -6.80
CA THR A 491 -9.24 -8.22 -7.84
C THR A 491 -7.88 -8.85 -7.51
N GLY A 492 -6.99 -8.92 -8.52
CA GLY A 492 -5.62 -9.39 -8.29
C GLY A 492 -4.81 -8.49 -7.34
N LEU A 493 -5.14 -7.19 -7.26
CA LEU A 493 -4.51 -6.26 -6.31
C LEU A 493 -4.97 -6.50 -4.88
N GLU A 494 -6.29 -6.66 -4.63
CA GLU A 494 -6.80 -7.03 -3.30
C GLU A 494 -6.23 -8.38 -2.84
N ILE A 495 -6.12 -9.36 -3.74
CA ILE A 495 -5.46 -10.65 -3.46
C ILE A 495 -3.97 -10.43 -3.11
N GLY A 496 -3.27 -9.53 -3.82
CA GLY A 496 -1.88 -9.19 -3.54
C GLY A 496 -1.69 -8.49 -2.19
N GLN A 497 -2.63 -7.62 -1.81
CA GLN A 497 -2.68 -6.94 -0.52
C GLN A 497 -2.87 -7.94 0.63
N GLU A 498 -3.85 -8.83 0.51
CA GLU A 498 -4.05 -9.96 1.43
C GLU A 498 -2.82 -10.89 1.50
N MET A 499 -2.06 -11.05 0.42
CA MET A 499 -0.81 -11.83 0.42
C MET A 499 0.35 -11.18 1.19
N LEU A 500 0.22 -9.93 1.66
CA LEU A 500 1.18 -9.24 2.53
C LEU A 500 0.65 -8.97 3.94
N ALA A 501 -0.66 -8.88 4.12
CA ALA A 501 -1.33 -8.96 5.44
C ALA A 501 -1.03 -10.27 6.19
N HIS A 502 -0.56 -11.30 5.47
CA HIS A 502 -0.31 -12.68 5.90
C HIS A 502 1.17 -13.12 5.85
#